data_AF-A0A2T0UWY6-F1
#
_entry.id   AF-A0A2T0UWY6-F1
#
_cell.length_a   1.000
_cell.length_b   1.000
_cell.length_c   1.000
_cell.angle_alpha   90.00
_cell.angle_beta   90.00
_cell.angle_gamma   90.00
#
_symmetry.space_group_name_H-M   'P 1'
#
loop_
_entity.id
_entity.type
_entity.pdbx_description
1 polymer ?
#
loop_
_entity_poly.entity_id
_entity_poly.type
_entity_poly.pdbx_seq_one_letter_code
_entity_poly.pdbx_strand_id
1 'polypeptide(L)'
;MLATPSAATILTRPLDAECPELRVWPATELLAIFRFHIQEAIDFDVDLRELQGQQRLDLFCEFLTAIGRKVNKPVLMDAEGGDGSHPVLGYEVERNQVVVFAHPVFQPNAPVQNNIEKPDHDNHK
;
A
#
# COMPACT_ATOMS: atom_id res chain seq x y z
N MET A 1 -24.26 6.79 5.91
CA MET A 1 -23.03 7.12 5.18
C MET A 1 -22.68 8.56 5.47
N LEU A 2 -21.49 8.83 5.99
CA LEU A 2 -20.93 10.18 6.00
C LEU A 2 -20.65 10.59 4.54
N ALA A 3 -20.85 11.86 4.21
CA ALA A 3 -20.52 12.36 2.88
C ALA A 3 -19.02 12.24 2.64
N THR A 4 -18.61 11.70 1.50
CA THR A 4 -17.20 11.64 1.12
C THR A 4 -16.66 13.08 1.00
N PRO A 5 -15.56 13.42 1.68
CA PRO A 5 -14.98 14.76 1.58
C PRO A 5 -14.56 15.07 0.15
N SER A 6 -14.68 16.33 -0.26
CA SER A 6 -14.23 16.74 -1.59
C SER A 6 -12.70 16.68 -1.68
N ALA A 7 -12.17 16.44 -2.87
CA ALA A 7 -10.72 16.48 -3.10
C ALA A 7 -10.11 17.82 -2.69
N ALA A 8 -10.81 18.94 -2.95
CA ALA A 8 -10.36 20.27 -2.52
C ALA A 8 -10.20 20.34 -0.99
N THR A 9 -11.19 19.84 -0.24
CA THR A 9 -11.15 19.81 1.24
C THR A 9 -9.97 19.00 1.75
N ILE A 10 -9.70 17.85 1.14
CA ILE A 10 -8.60 16.96 1.51
C ILE A 10 -7.24 17.63 1.24
N LEU A 11 -7.07 18.20 0.06
CA LEU A 11 -5.79 18.77 -0.39
C LEU A 11 -5.46 20.11 0.28
N THR A 12 -6.45 20.86 0.76
CA THR A 12 -6.24 22.11 1.51
C THR A 12 -6.06 21.89 3.01
N ARG A 13 -6.11 20.63 3.48
CA ARG A 13 -5.99 20.29 4.89
C ARG A 13 -4.60 20.69 5.43
N PRO A 14 -4.49 21.29 6.62
CA PRO A 14 -3.20 21.46 7.31
C PRO A 14 -2.52 20.11 7.52
N LEU A 15 -1.20 20.01 7.35
CA LEU A 15 -0.48 18.71 7.35
C LEU A 15 -0.68 17.90 8.64
N ASP A 16 -0.80 18.59 9.78
CA ASP A 16 -0.97 18.07 11.13
C ASP A 16 -2.42 17.74 11.53
N ALA A 17 -3.40 18.12 10.70
CA ALA A 17 -4.80 17.78 10.97
C ALA A 17 -5.09 16.28 10.77
N GLU A 18 -6.28 15.84 11.16
CA GLU A 18 -6.72 14.46 10.92
C GLU A 18 -6.92 14.20 9.42
N CYS A 19 -6.29 13.14 8.88
CA CYS A 19 -6.51 12.73 7.50
C CYS A 19 -7.81 11.91 7.41
N PRO A 20 -8.79 12.30 6.58
CA PRO A 20 -10.00 11.52 6.41
C PRO A 20 -9.69 10.17 5.75
N GLU A 21 -10.38 9.13 6.18
CA GLU A 21 -10.31 7.80 5.56
C GLU A 21 -11.60 7.45 4.82
N LEU A 22 -11.46 6.70 3.73
CA LEU A 22 -12.57 6.07 3.03
C LEU A 22 -12.46 4.55 3.21
N ARG A 23 -13.42 3.98 3.94
CA ARG A 23 -13.51 2.53 4.20
C ARG A 23 -14.39 1.87 3.14
N VAL A 24 -13.85 0.90 2.41
CA VAL A 24 -14.52 0.17 1.33
C VAL A 24 -14.48 -1.32 1.65
N TRP A 25 -15.61 -2.00 1.51
CA TRP A 25 -15.70 -3.44 1.62
C TRP A 25 -15.96 -4.06 0.24
N PRO A 26 -14.92 -4.54 -0.48
CA PRO A 26 -15.10 -5.23 -1.75
C PRO A 26 -15.83 -6.57 -1.57
N ALA A 27 -15.71 -7.15 -0.38
CA ALA A 27 -16.42 -8.33 0.10
C ALA A 27 -16.72 -8.18 1.59
N THR A 28 -17.55 -9.08 2.12
CA THR A 28 -17.88 -9.11 3.56
C THR A 28 -16.64 -9.27 4.44
N GLU A 29 -15.62 -9.97 3.94
CA GLU A 29 -14.43 -10.39 4.66
C GLU A 29 -13.19 -9.53 4.37
N LEU A 30 -13.29 -8.51 3.51
CA LEU A 30 -12.16 -7.69 3.09
C LEU A 30 -12.49 -6.22 3.26
N LEU A 31 -11.68 -5.51 4.05
CA LEU A 31 -11.73 -4.06 4.20
C LEU A 31 -10.49 -3.41 3.57
N ALA A 32 -10.73 -2.50 2.63
CA ALA A 32 -9.72 -1.56 2.13
C ALA A 32 -9.94 -0.18 2.76
N ILE A 33 -8.90 0.37 3.40
CA ILE A 33 -8.94 1.69 4.03
C ILE A 33 -8.09 2.66 3.22
N PHE A 34 -8.74 3.54 2.47
CA PHE A 34 -8.08 4.55 1.64
C PHE A 34 -7.74 5.80 2.45
N ARG A 35 -6.54 6.33 2.24
CA ARG A 35 -6.04 7.58 2.82
C ARG A 35 -5.46 8.48 1.74
N PHE A 36 -5.46 9.78 2.02
CA PHE A 36 -5.14 10.83 1.06
C PHE A 36 -4.00 11.69 1.60
N HIS A 37 -2.80 11.10 1.69
CA HIS A 37 -1.65 11.73 2.33
C HIS A 37 -0.99 12.81 1.46
N ILE A 38 -0.91 12.57 0.15
CA ILE A 38 -0.30 13.47 -0.82
C ILE A 38 -1.22 13.67 -2.02
N GLN A 39 -0.95 14.69 -2.84
CA GLN A 39 -1.79 15.05 -3.98
C GLN A 39 -1.66 14.05 -5.14
N GLU A 40 -0.49 13.44 -5.25
CA GLU A 40 -0.10 12.61 -6.38
C GLU A 40 -0.53 11.14 -6.23
N ALA A 41 -0.83 10.70 -5.00
CA ALA A 41 -1.14 9.31 -4.67
C ALA A 41 -2.35 9.19 -3.74
N ILE A 42 -3.03 8.07 -3.86
CA ILE A 42 -4.05 7.61 -2.91
C ILE A 42 -3.55 6.27 -2.41
N ASP A 43 -3.28 6.21 -1.11
CA ASP A 43 -2.81 5.00 -0.46
C ASP A 43 -3.99 4.24 0.11
N PHE A 44 -3.89 2.92 0.20
CA PHE A 44 -4.87 2.15 0.96
C PHE A 44 -4.23 0.92 1.58
N ASP A 45 -4.70 0.59 2.78
CA ASP A 45 -4.28 -0.61 3.50
C ASP A 45 -5.35 -1.69 3.38
N VAL A 46 -4.87 -2.93 3.42
CA VAL A 46 -5.66 -4.15 3.62
C VAL A 46 -4.98 -5.01 4.68
N ASP A 47 -5.75 -5.70 5.49
CA ASP A 47 -5.18 -6.65 6.44
C ASP A 47 -4.81 -7.96 5.72
N LEU A 48 -3.54 -8.37 5.78
CA LEU A 48 -3.09 -9.61 5.15
C LEU A 48 -3.81 -10.87 5.70
N ARG A 49 -4.34 -10.80 6.93
CA ARG A 49 -5.16 -11.88 7.51
C ARG A 49 -6.49 -12.04 6.77
N GLU A 50 -7.03 -10.95 6.24
CA GLU A 50 -8.25 -10.94 5.42
C GLU A 50 -8.01 -11.46 4.00
N LEU A 51 -6.75 -11.48 3.54
CA LEU A 51 -6.37 -12.01 2.22
C LEU A 51 -6.01 -13.50 2.22
N GLN A 52 -6.03 -14.18 3.36
CA GLN A 52 -5.53 -15.55 3.44
C GLN A 52 -6.37 -16.53 2.60
N GLY A 53 -5.70 -17.31 1.74
CA GLY A 53 -6.35 -18.33 0.90
C GLY A 53 -6.77 -17.80 -0.47
N GLN A 54 -6.82 -18.72 -1.44
CA GLN A 54 -6.89 -18.39 -2.87
C GLN A 54 -8.10 -17.50 -3.21
N GLN A 55 -9.30 -17.85 -2.74
CA GLN A 55 -10.52 -17.12 -3.08
C GLN A 55 -10.48 -15.64 -2.66
N ARG A 56 -9.92 -15.34 -1.49
CA ARG A 56 -9.84 -13.96 -0.97
C ARG A 56 -8.75 -13.18 -1.69
N LEU A 57 -7.64 -13.84 -2.04
CA LEU A 57 -6.62 -13.25 -2.89
C LEU A 57 -7.14 -12.95 -4.30
N ASP A 58 -7.91 -13.85 -4.91
CA ASP A 58 -8.53 -13.64 -6.23
C ASP A 58 -9.45 -12.41 -6.21
N LEU A 59 -10.30 -12.30 -5.18
CA LEU A 59 -11.18 -11.15 -5.00
C LEU A 59 -10.41 -9.84 -4.84
N PHE A 60 -9.31 -9.87 -4.10
CA PHE A 60 -8.43 -8.71 -3.97
C PHE A 60 -7.79 -8.33 -5.33
N CYS A 61 -7.33 -9.32 -6.11
CA CYS A 61 -6.80 -9.08 -7.46
C CYS A 61 -7.86 -8.48 -8.41
N GLU A 62 -9.11 -8.95 -8.34
CA GLU A 62 -10.23 -8.36 -9.08
C GLU A 62 -10.50 -6.91 -8.64
N PHE A 63 -10.41 -6.63 -7.35
CA PHE A 63 -10.56 -5.29 -6.80
C PHE A 63 -9.45 -4.33 -7.30
N LEU A 64 -8.18 -4.75 -7.25
CA LEU A 64 -7.06 -3.98 -7.82
C LEU A 64 -7.27 -3.70 -9.31
N THR A 65 -7.72 -4.71 -10.05
CA THR A 65 -8.04 -4.60 -11.48
C THR A 65 -9.16 -3.59 -11.73
N ALA A 66 -10.23 -3.62 -10.94
CA ALA A 66 -11.36 -2.71 -11.07
C ALA A 66 -10.93 -1.25 -10.83
N ILE A 67 -10.12 -0.99 -9.80
CA ILE A 67 -9.57 0.33 -9.52
C ILE A 67 -8.68 0.78 -10.68
N GLY A 68 -7.67 -0.03 -11.03
CA GLY A 68 -6.67 0.33 -12.03
C GLY A 68 -7.28 0.62 -13.40
N ARG A 69 -8.28 -0.17 -13.81
CA ARG A 69 -9.07 0.11 -15.02
C ARG A 69 -9.86 1.42 -14.92
N LYS A 70 -10.46 1.69 -13.77
CA LYS A 70 -11.29 2.89 -13.58
C LYS A 70 -10.47 4.17 -13.63
N VAL A 71 -9.26 4.17 -13.05
CA VAL A 71 -8.39 5.36 -12.99
C VAL A 71 -7.34 5.39 -14.11
N ASN A 72 -7.19 4.31 -14.87
CA ASN A 72 -6.15 4.11 -15.88
C ASN A 72 -4.73 4.40 -15.34
N LYS A 73 -4.43 3.85 -14.16
CA LYS A 73 -3.13 3.97 -13.47
C LYS A 73 -2.74 2.64 -12.83
N PRO A 74 -1.44 2.41 -12.59
CA PRO A 74 -0.99 1.29 -11.78
C PRO A 74 -1.59 1.34 -10.38
N VAL A 75 -1.84 0.18 -9.80
CA VAL A 75 -2.24 0.03 -8.39
C VAL A 75 -1.26 -0.93 -7.76
N LEU A 76 -0.38 -0.42 -6.91
CA LEU A 76 0.77 -1.14 -6.40
C LEU A 76 0.58 -1.46 -4.92
N MET A 77 1.07 -2.63 -4.50
CA MET A 77 1.13 -3.06 -3.12
C MET A 77 2.60 -3.27 -2.75
N ASP A 78 3.05 -2.54 -1.74
CA ASP A 78 4.37 -2.64 -1.09
C ASP A 78 4.17 -3.09 0.37
N ALA A 79 5.24 -3.48 1.05
CA ALA A 79 5.26 -3.63 2.48
C ALA A 79 4.93 -2.30 3.18
N GLU A 80 4.26 -2.39 4.33
CA GLU A 80 3.97 -1.22 5.16
C GLU A 80 5.27 -0.46 5.50
N GLY A 81 5.25 0.86 5.32
CA GLY A 81 6.42 1.72 5.54
C GLY A 81 7.43 1.75 4.39
N GLY A 82 7.17 1.04 3.27
CA GLY A 82 7.92 1.18 2.03
C GLY A 82 7.70 2.53 1.34
N ASP A 83 8.60 2.89 0.43
CA ASP A 83 8.52 4.12 -0.37
C ASP A 83 7.87 3.88 -1.75
N GLY A 84 7.32 2.69 -1.98
CA GLY A 84 6.70 2.29 -3.24
C GLY A 84 7.69 1.91 -4.34
N SER A 85 9.01 1.90 -4.05
CA SER A 85 10.04 1.51 -5.03
C SER A 85 10.14 0.00 -5.24
N HIS A 86 9.59 -0.80 -4.33
CA HIS A 86 9.70 -2.27 -4.34
C HIS A 86 8.34 -2.97 -4.24
N PRO A 87 7.41 -2.73 -5.18
CA PRO A 87 6.11 -3.38 -5.14
C PRO A 87 6.25 -4.91 -5.19
N VAL A 88 5.38 -5.60 -4.44
CA VAL A 88 5.31 -7.07 -4.42
C VAL A 88 4.24 -7.56 -5.40
N LEU A 89 3.08 -6.90 -5.42
CA LEU A 89 1.91 -7.25 -6.23
C LEU A 89 1.27 -5.97 -6.76
N GLY A 90 0.66 -5.99 -7.94
CA GLY A 90 -0.14 -4.85 -8.39
C GLY A 90 -0.73 -4.99 -9.77
N TYR A 91 -1.66 -4.10 -10.09
CA TYR A 91 -2.26 -3.97 -11.43
C TYR A 91 -1.31 -3.22 -12.37
N GLU A 92 -0.95 -3.85 -13.48
CA GLU A 92 -0.13 -3.27 -14.55
C GLU A 92 -1.03 -2.85 -15.73
N VAL A 93 -0.99 -1.56 -16.09
CA VAL A 93 -1.86 -0.97 -17.12
C VAL A 93 -1.65 -1.63 -18.49
N GLU A 94 -0.40 -1.76 -18.93
CA GLU A 94 -0.04 -2.28 -20.25
C GLU A 94 -0.57 -3.70 -20.49
N ARG A 95 -0.55 -4.52 -19.44
CA ARG A 95 -1.02 -5.90 -19.50
C ARG A 95 -2.48 -6.07 -19.09
N ASN A 96 -3.09 -5.02 -18.54
CA ASN A 96 -4.46 -5.02 -18.04
C ASN A 96 -4.73 -6.18 -17.06
N GLN A 97 -3.78 -6.46 -16.19
CA GLN A 97 -3.82 -7.60 -15.26
C GLN A 97 -3.06 -7.29 -13.97
N VAL A 98 -3.36 -8.04 -12.91
CA VAL A 98 -2.53 -8.06 -11.69
C VAL A 98 -1.33 -8.98 -11.90
N VAL A 99 -0.15 -8.48 -11.59
CA VAL A 99 1.13 -9.18 -11.71
C VAL A 99 1.89 -9.14 -10.38
N VAL A 100 2.75 -10.15 -10.19
CA VAL A 100 3.73 -10.17 -9.10
C VAL A 100 5.01 -9.51 -9.60
N PHE A 101 5.50 -8.50 -8.89
CA PHE A 101 6.66 -7.70 -9.27
C PHE A 101 7.95 -8.20 -8.60
N ALA A 102 7.89 -8.51 -7.31
CA ALA A 102 9.00 -9.11 -6.57
C ALA A 102 8.77 -10.61 -6.40
N HIS A 103 9.78 -11.43 -6.66
CA HIS A 103 9.75 -12.81 -6.15
C HIS A 103 10.05 -12.74 -4.64
N PRO A 104 9.12 -13.14 -3.76
CA PRO A 104 9.40 -13.15 -2.33
C PRO A 104 10.50 -14.17 -2.06
N VAL A 105 11.68 -13.69 -1.65
CA VAL A 105 12.74 -14.56 -1.15
C VAL A 105 12.41 -14.87 0.31
N PHE A 106 11.54 -15.84 0.55
CA PHE A 106 11.33 -16.34 1.91
C PHE A 106 12.57 -17.14 2.33
N GLN A 107 13.47 -16.51 3.11
CA GLN A 107 14.59 -17.19 3.76
C GLN A 107 14.28 -17.37 5.25
N PRO A 108 13.79 -18.55 5.68
CA PRO A 108 13.38 -18.76 7.06
C PRO A 108 14.51 -18.64 8.10
N ASN A 109 15.77 -18.51 7.67
CA ASN A 109 16.95 -18.44 8.54
C ASN A 109 17.94 -17.30 8.16
N ALA A 110 17.50 -16.24 7.46
CA ALA A 110 18.40 -15.12 7.21
C ALA A 110 18.77 -14.42 8.53
N PRO A 111 20.06 -14.21 8.83
CA PRO A 111 20.46 -13.52 10.05
C PRO A 111 19.96 -12.07 10.01
N VAL A 112 19.35 -11.62 11.11
CA VAL A 112 18.96 -10.21 11.30
C VAL A 112 20.23 -9.36 11.18
N GLN A 113 20.33 -8.54 10.13
CA GLN A 113 21.41 -7.58 9.99
C GLN A 113 21.13 -6.41 10.93
N ASN A 114 21.62 -6.55 12.18
CA ASN A 114 21.69 -5.45 13.13
C ASN A 114 22.81 -4.49 12.70
N ASN A 115 22.54 -3.63 11.74
CA ASN A 115 23.40 -2.49 11.45
C ASN A 115 23.04 -1.35 12.40
N ILE A 116 23.52 -1.43 13.63
CA ILE A 116 23.75 -0.23 14.44
C ILE A 116 25.19 0.17 14.17
N GLU A 117 25.39 1.02 13.16
CA GLU A 117 26.63 1.79 13.06
C GLU A 117 26.71 2.70 14.30
N LYS A 118 27.64 2.38 15.21
CA LYS A 118 28.10 3.38 16.18
C LYS A 118 28.86 4.44 15.41
N PRO A 119 28.61 5.74 15.65
CA PRO A 119 29.47 6.77 15.10
C PRO A 119 30.88 6.61 15.69
N ASP A 120 31.88 6.60 14.79
CA ASP A 120 33.29 6.73 15.12
C ASP A 120 33.49 8.06 15.86
N HIS A 121 33.66 8.00 17.18
CA HIS A 121 34.30 9.07 17.90
C HIS A 121 35.80 8.88 17.77
N ASP A 122 36.34 9.53 16.75
CA ASP A 122 37.77 9.80 16.60
C ASP A 122 38.25 10.53 17.87
N ASN A 123 39.00 9.81 18.71
CA ASN A 123 39.83 10.45 19.73
C ASN A 123 40.96 11.18 19.01
N HIS A 124 41.33 12.38 19.43
CA HIS A 124 42.72 12.75 19.73
C HIS A 124 42.76 14.16 20.35
N LYS A 125 43.10 14.17 21.65
CA LYS A 125 44.11 14.99 22.33
C LYS A 125 44.22 16.49 22.03
#